data_AF-A0A3A3G3C8-F1
#
_entry.id   AF-A0A3A3G3C8-F1
#
_cell.length_a   1.000
_cell.length_b   1.000
_cell.length_c   1.000
_cell.angle_alpha   90.00
_cell.angle_beta   90.00
_cell.angle_gamma   90.00
#
_symmetry.space_group_name_H-M   'P 1'
#
loop_
_entity.id
_entity.type
_entity.pdbx_description
1 polymer ?
#
loop_
_entity_poly.entity_id
_entity_poly.type
_entity_poly.pdbx_seq_one_letter_code
_entity_poly.pdbx_strand_id
1 'polypeptide(L)' 'MSSGYAGLANELLCMDKILIVFGDAKKVIEDMVKAVE' A
#
# COMPACT_ATOMS: atom_id res chain seq x y z
N MET A 1 -3.35 2.26 8.96
CA MET A 1 -1.90 2.42 9.10
C MET A 1 -1.44 1.50 10.21
N SER A 2 -1.08 0.26 9.88
CA SER A 2 -0.56 -0.67 10.89
C SER A 2 0.91 -0.34 11.10
N SER A 3 1.34 -0.20 12.35
CA SER A 3 2.75 -0.28 12.67
C SER A 3 3.27 -1.67 12.28
N GLY A 4 4.49 -1.75 11.79
CA GLY A 4 5.16 -3.04 11.55
C GLY A 4 5.38 -3.80 12.86
N TYR A 5 6.05 -4.94 12.78
CA TYR A 5 6.35 -5.79 13.95
C TYR A 5 7.00 -5.05 15.13
N ALA A 6 7.81 -4.01 14.84
CA ALA A 6 8.48 -3.18 15.84
C ALA A 6 7.59 -2.07 16.45
N GLY A 7 6.31 -1.95 16.06
CA GLY A 7 5.39 -0.97 16.64
C GLY A 7 5.66 0.49 16.27
N LEU A 8 6.71 0.78 15.49
CA LEU A 8 7.05 2.12 15.03
C LEU A 8 6.17 2.56 13.85
N ALA A 9 5.76 3.82 13.88
CA ALA A 9 5.09 4.47 12.77
C ALA A 9 6.07 4.66 11.61
N ASN A 10 5.63 4.33 10.39
CA ASN A 10 6.44 4.55 9.21
C ASN A 10 6.21 5.97 8.68
N GLU A 11 7.16 6.86 8.91
CA GLU A 11 7.09 8.27 8.48
C GLU A 11 7.00 8.44 6.95
N LEU A 12 7.42 7.45 6.18
CA LEU A 12 7.28 7.47 4.72
C LEU A 12 5.80 7.51 4.30
N LEU A 13 4.90 6.90 5.09
CA LEU A 13 3.45 6.87 4.80
C LEU A 13 2.78 8.24 4.91
N CYS A 14 3.43 9.22 5.54
CA CYS A 14 2.93 10.58 5.71
C CYS A 14 3.54 11.56 4.70
N MET A 15 4.37 11.11 3.76
CA MET A 15 4.99 11.97 2.76
C MET A 15 4.05 12.24 1.59
N ASP A 16 4.02 13.48 1.10
CA ASP A 16 3.15 13.92 0.00
C ASP A 16 3.37 13.18 -1.33
N LYS A 17 4.53 12.52 -1.48
CA LYS A 17 4.91 11.77 -2.68
C LYS A 17 4.44 10.32 -2.67
N ILE A 18 3.81 9.86 -1.58
CA ILE A 18 3.38 8.48 -1.44
C ILE A 18 1.85 8.40 -1.51
N LEU A 19 1.36 7.56 -2.42
CA LEU A 19 -0.04 7.18 -2.49
C LEU A 19 -0.22 5.77 -1.93
N ILE A 20 -1.05 5.65 -0.91
CA ILE A 20 -1.40 4.36 -0.31
C ILE A 20 -2.60 3.78 -1.04
N VAL A 21 -2.42 2.57 -1.61
CA VAL A 21 -3.52 1.80 -2.20
C VAL A 21 -4.07 0.84 -1.15
N PHE A 22 -5.35 1.00 -0.79
CA PHE A 22 -6.02 0.18 0.20
C PHE A 22 -6.70 -1.03 -0.46
N GLY A 23 -6.41 -2.24 0.02
CA GLY A 23 -7.05 -3.46 -0.45
C GLY A 23 -6.31 -4.73 -0.04
N ASP A 24 -6.91 -5.89 -0.34
CA ASP A 24 -6.22 -7.18 -0.26
C ASP A 24 -5.16 -7.27 -1.36
N ALA A 25 -3.94 -7.69 -0.99
CA ALA A 25 -2.80 -7.67 -1.89
C ALA A 25 -3.03 -8.47 -3.18
N LYS A 26 -3.73 -9.61 -3.09
CA LYS A 26 -3.97 -10.46 -4.26
C LYS A 26 -4.95 -9.79 -5.22
N LYS A 27 -6.06 -9.25 -4.71
CA LYS A 27 -7.06 -8.58 -5.54
C LYS A 27 -6.50 -7.31 -6.20
N VAL A 28 -5.77 -6.49 -5.45
CA VAL A 28 -5.18 -5.26 -5.99
C VAL A 28 -4.23 -5.56 -7.13
N ILE A 29 -3.37 -6.57 -7.00
CA ILE A 29 -2.43 -6.96 -8.06
C ILE A 29 -3.17 -7.54 -9.27
N GLU A 30 -4.18 -8.38 -9.07
CA GLU A 30 -4.97 -8.95 -10.17
C GLU A 30 -5.68 -7.86 -11.00
N ASP A 31 -6.27 -6.85 -10.35
CA ASP A 31 -6.94 -5.74 -11.03
C ASP A 31 -5.93 -4.81 -11.72
N MET A 32 -4.74 -4.60 -11.12
CA MET A 32 -3.67 -3.80 -11.75
C MET A 32 -3.13 -4.47 -13.02
N VAL A 33 -2.93 -5.79 -13.01
CA VAL A 33 -2.42 -6.51 -14.19
C VAL A 33 -3.44 -6.50 -15.32
N LYS A 34 -4.73 -6.72 -15.01
CA LYS A 34 -5.82 -6.64 -16.01
C LYS A 34 -5.99 -5.26 -16.63
N ALA A 35 -5.68 -4.19 -15.89
CA ALA A 35 -5.79 -2.83 -16.40
C ALA A 35 -4.66 -2.42 -17.36
N VAL A 36 -3.58 -3.22 -17.43
CA VAL A 36 -2.40 -2.97 -18.29
C VAL A 36 -2.50 -3.73 -19.62
N GLU A 37 -3.32 -4.79 -19.70
CA GLU A 37 -3.70 -5.47 -20.94
C GLU A 37 -4.81 -4.72 -21.70
#